data_AF-A0AAW0ECU7-F1
#
_entry.id   AF-A0AAW0ECU7-F1
#
_cell.length_a   1.000
_cell.length_b   1.000
_cell.length_c   1.000
_cell.angle_alpha   90.00
_cell.angle_beta   90.00
_cell.angle_gamma   90.00
#
_symmetry.space_group_name_H-M   'P 1'
#
loop_
_entity.id
_entity.type
_entity.pdbx_description
1 polymer ?
#
loop_
_entity_poly.entity_id
_entity_poly.type
_entity_poly.pdbx_seq_one_letter_code
_entity_poly.pdbx_strand_id
1 'polypeptide(L)'
;MSSSPTNVNTIDVSSTALPEVSDSNLAVAIFALLALALLLHRYLRRLYPCITIDEMNDAETSLDDAFNNAVRNDYLRGYERDIIDHKRLRVKNTASEIRTKSLETSSSIWEKCLDVEVELIPDILAWYAGAQPLEKEILTIIELEKRHRYNIELGRRAMIATGV
;
A
#
# COMPACT_ATOMS: atom_id res chain seq x y z
N MET A 1 13.85 -38.81 -81.20
CA MET A 1 14.48 -37.65 -80.53
C MET A 1 13.34 -36.80 -79.97
N SER A 2 13.08 -36.95 -78.68
CA SER A 2 12.01 -36.25 -77.94
C SER A 2 12.69 -35.26 -77.00
N SER A 3 12.55 -33.97 -77.26
CA SER A 3 13.07 -32.90 -76.43
C SER A 3 11.93 -32.39 -75.53
N SER A 4 11.98 -32.76 -74.25
CA SER A 4 11.16 -32.15 -73.20
C SER A 4 11.55 -30.70 -72.99
N PRO A 5 10.61 -29.76 -72.87
CA PRO A 5 10.90 -28.43 -72.34
C PRO A 5 10.81 -28.42 -70.81
N THR A 6 11.84 -27.83 -70.23
CA THR A 6 12.08 -27.58 -68.82
C THR A 6 11.10 -26.54 -68.25
N ASN A 7 10.45 -26.93 -67.15
CA ASN A 7 10.03 -26.17 -65.97
C ASN A 7 10.37 -24.66 -65.91
N VAL A 8 9.36 -23.82 -65.75
CA VAL A 8 9.45 -22.56 -64.99
C VAL A 8 8.21 -22.43 -64.10
N ASN A 9 8.24 -23.05 -62.92
CA ASN A 9 7.36 -22.68 -61.82
C ASN A 9 7.90 -21.40 -61.19
N THR A 10 7.22 -20.29 -61.46
CA THR A 10 7.39 -19.02 -60.75
C THR A 10 6.86 -19.23 -59.33
N ILE A 11 7.76 -19.36 -58.37
CA ILE A 11 7.43 -19.31 -56.95
C ILE A 11 7.08 -17.86 -56.65
N ASP A 12 5.79 -17.59 -56.48
CA ASP A 12 5.28 -16.32 -55.98
C ASP A 12 5.72 -16.19 -54.52
N VAL A 13 6.81 -15.46 -54.31
CA VAL A 13 7.30 -15.10 -52.98
C VAL A 13 6.32 -14.06 -52.44
N SER A 14 5.26 -14.55 -51.80
CA SER A 14 4.40 -13.76 -50.95
C SER A 14 5.27 -13.17 -49.84
N SER A 15 5.68 -11.91 -50.04
CA SER A 15 6.30 -11.10 -49.00
C SER A 15 5.24 -10.89 -47.92
N THR A 16 5.29 -11.71 -46.88
CA THR A 16 4.66 -11.42 -45.60
C THR A 16 5.32 -10.15 -45.06
N ALA A 17 4.74 -9.01 -45.39
CA ALA A 17 5.08 -7.72 -44.80
C ALA A 17 4.91 -7.84 -43.28
N LEU A 18 6.04 -7.98 -42.59
CA LEU A 18 6.12 -7.79 -41.16
C LEU A 18 5.70 -6.33 -40.92
N PRO A 19 4.70 -6.04 -40.08
CA PRO A 19 4.22 -4.67 -39.90
C PRO A 19 5.39 -3.83 -39.37
N GLU A 20 5.87 -2.88 -40.19
CA GLU A 20 6.75 -1.81 -39.75
C GLU A 20 6.02 -1.03 -38.66
N VAL A 21 6.40 -1.29 -37.41
CA VAL A 21 5.98 -0.48 -36.27
C VAL A 21 6.62 0.89 -36.49
N SER A 22 5.84 1.86 -36.99
CA SER A 22 6.33 3.23 -37.12
C SER A 22 6.63 3.81 -35.74
N ASP A 23 7.69 4.62 -35.65
CA ASP A 23 8.11 5.29 -34.41
C ASP A 23 6.97 6.11 -33.77
N SER A 24 6.01 6.60 -34.57
CA SER A 24 4.82 7.30 -34.09
C SER A 24 3.88 6.39 -33.29
N ASN A 25 3.69 5.14 -33.72
CA ASN A 25 2.83 4.17 -33.03
C ASN A 25 3.48 3.72 -31.72
N LEU A 26 4.81 3.57 -31.72
CA LEU A 26 5.58 3.29 -30.51
C LEU A 26 5.47 4.44 -29.49
N ALA A 27 5.64 5.68 -29.93
CA ALA A 27 5.49 6.84 -29.07
C ALA A 27 4.09 6.95 -28.47
N VAL A 28 3.03 6.76 -29.28
CA VAL A 28 1.64 6.75 -28.80
C VAL A 28 1.41 5.65 -27.77
N ALA A 29 1.94 4.44 -28.01
CA ALA A 29 1.82 3.34 -27.05
C ALA A 29 2.52 3.65 -25.71
N ILE A 30 3.72 4.24 -25.75
CA ILE A 30 4.45 4.67 -24.56
C ILE A 30 3.66 5.73 -23.78
N PHE A 31 3.14 6.76 -24.47
CA PHE A 31 2.32 7.78 -23.83
C PHE A 31 1.04 7.21 -23.20
N ALA A 32 0.38 6.28 -23.88
CA ALA A 32 -0.80 5.61 -23.35
C ALA A 32 -0.48 4.80 -22.09
N LEU A 33 0.65 4.07 -22.07
CA LEU A 33 1.11 3.32 -20.90
C LEU A 33 1.45 4.23 -19.73
N LEU A 34 2.14 5.36 -19.98
CA LEU A 34 2.43 6.36 -18.95
C LEU A 34 1.15 6.98 -18.38
N ALA A 35 0.20 7.34 -19.23
CA ALA A 35 -1.09 7.88 -18.79
C ALA A 35 -1.86 6.86 -17.93
N LEU A 36 -1.85 5.58 -18.33
CA LEU A 36 -2.47 4.51 -17.55
C LEU A 36 -1.78 4.32 -16.20
N ALA A 37 -0.44 4.34 -16.15
CA ALA A 37 0.32 4.23 -14.91
C ALA A 37 -0.01 5.38 -13.95
N LEU A 38 -0.12 6.61 -14.44
CA LEU A 38 -0.50 7.78 -13.63
C LEU A 38 -1.93 7.68 -13.10
N LEU A 39 -2.88 7.22 -13.92
CA LEU A 39 -4.26 6.99 -13.49
C LEU A 39 -4.34 5.91 -12.41
N LEU A 40 -3.62 4.80 -12.61
CA LEU A 40 -3.56 3.70 -11.65
C LEU A 40 -2.92 4.16 -10.34
N HIS A 41 -1.83 4.92 -10.40
CA HIS A 41 -1.18 5.51 -9.22
C HIS A 41 -2.14 6.43 -8.45
N ARG A 42 -2.85 7.33 -9.14
CA ARG A 42 -3.87 8.18 -8.50
C ARG A 42 -5.01 7.39 -7.88
N TYR A 43 -5.44 6.32 -8.54
CA TYR A 43 -6.49 5.43 -8.04
C TYR A 43 -6.02 4.69 -6.77
N LEU A 44 -4.82 4.11 -6.81
CA LEU A 44 -4.20 3.44 -5.66
C LEU A 44 -4.04 4.39 -4.50
N ARG A 45 -3.51 5.60 -4.71
CA ARG A 45 -3.35 6.62 -3.67
C ARG A 45 -4.67 7.06 -3.03
N ARG A 46 -5.78 6.97 -3.77
CA ARG A 46 -7.11 7.28 -3.26
C ARG A 46 -7.66 6.18 -2.35
N LEU A 47 -7.33 4.92 -2.62
CA LEU A 47 -7.77 3.77 -1.82
C LEU A 47 -6.84 3.49 -0.64
N TYR A 48 -5.55 3.68 -0.86
CA TYR A 48 -4.48 3.38 0.08
C TYR A 48 -3.62 4.64 0.18
N PRO A 49 -3.76 5.41 1.26
CA PRO A 49 -2.97 6.62 1.45
C PRO A 49 -1.49 6.33 1.71
N CYS A 50 -1.13 5.06 1.94
CA CYS A 50 0.24 4.60 2.12
C CYS A 50 0.62 3.67 0.96
N ILE A 51 1.39 4.20 0.01
CA ILE A 51 1.93 3.45 -1.14
C ILE A 51 3.46 3.54 -1.24
N THR A 52 4.08 4.45 -0.48
CA THR A 52 5.54 4.55 -0.35
C THR A 52 6.02 4.02 0.99
N ILE A 53 7.33 3.74 1.09
CA ILE A 53 7.97 3.33 2.35
C ILE A 53 7.89 4.46 3.39
N ASP A 54 8.01 5.72 2.96
CA ASP A 54 7.88 6.87 3.86
C ASP A 54 6.47 7.01 4.42
N GLU A 55 5.44 6.91 3.58
CA GLU A 55 4.04 6.92 4.03
C GLU A 55 3.74 5.72 4.94
N MET A 56 4.40 4.57 4.70
CA MET A 56 4.34 3.39 5.59
C MET A 56 5.00 3.68 6.95
N ASN A 57 6.17 4.34 6.97
CA ASN A 57 6.88 4.70 8.20
C ASN A 57 6.06 5.69 9.06
N ASP A 58 5.41 6.66 8.41
CA ASP A 58 4.52 7.61 9.08
C ASP A 58 3.33 6.90 9.72
N ALA A 59 2.71 5.95 8.99
CA ALA A 59 1.61 5.14 9.51
C ALA A 59 2.05 4.22 10.67
N GLU A 60 3.26 3.62 10.60
CA GLU A 60 3.81 2.85 11.71
C GLU A 60 4.03 3.72 12.94
N THR A 61 4.51 4.95 12.76
CA THR A 61 4.71 5.92 13.84
C THR A 61 3.39 6.32 14.49
N SER A 62 2.36 6.60 13.68
CA SER A 62 1.01 6.91 14.17
C SER A 62 0.43 5.77 15.02
N LEU A 63 0.60 4.51 14.55
CA LEU A 63 0.20 3.33 15.30
C LEU A 63 0.94 3.20 16.64
N ASP A 64 2.26 3.41 16.63
CA ASP A 64 3.10 3.39 17.82
C ASP A 64 2.68 4.48 18.82
N ASP A 65 2.40 5.69 18.34
CA ASP A 65 1.93 6.80 19.16
C ASP A 65 0.56 6.52 19.77
N ALA A 66 -0.39 5.97 19.00
CA ALA A 66 -1.70 5.57 19.50
C ALA A 66 -1.57 4.52 20.62
N PHE A 67 -0.74 3.49 20.41
CA PHE A 67 -0.47 2.46 21.40
C PHE A 67 0.17 3.04 22.67
N ASN A 68 1.25 3.81 22.52
CA ASN A 68 1.96 4.42 23.63
C ASN A 68 1.06 5.38 24.42
N ASN A 69 0.20 6.13 23.73
CA ASN A 69 -0.78 7.00 24.35
C ASN A 69 -1.82 6.20 25.15
N ALA A 70 -2.31 5.10 24.61
CA ALA A 70 -3.26 4.22 25.30
C ALA A 70 -2.64 3.59 26.56
N VAL A 71 -1.39 3.12 26.49
CA VAL A 71 -0.68 2.56 27.64
C VAL A 71 -0.39 3.64 28.68
N ARG A 72 0.12 4.81 28.27
CA ARG A 72 0.48 5.91 29.19
C ARG A 72 -0.71 6.44 29.98
N ASN A 73 -1.89 6.52 29.36
CA ASN A 73 -3.11 6.96 30.02
C ASN A 73 -3.87 5.81 30.69
N ASP A 74 -3.28 4.62 30.70
CA ASP A 74 -3.81 3.45 31.40
C ASP A 74 -5.20 3.04 30.83
N TYR A 75 -5.37 3.22 29.52
CA TYR A 75 -6.54 2.81 28.74
C TYR A 75 -6.41 1.36 28.27
N LEU A 76 -5.18 0.89 28.01
CA LEU A 76 -4.87 -0.51 27.70
C LEU A 76 -4.17 -1.18 28.88
N ARG A 77 -4.75 -2.25 29.41
CA ARG A 77 -4.23 -2.95 30.60
C ARG A 77 -4.31 -4.47 30.47
N GLY A 78 -3.43 -5.15 31.20
CA GLY A 78 -3.44 -6.60 31.35
C GLY A 78 -3.47 -7.35 30.01
N TYR A 79 -4.36 -8.35 29.92
CA TYR A 79 -4.46 -9.24 28.77
C TYR A 79 -4.76 -8.52 27.44
N GLU A 80 -5.57 -7.45 27.47
CA GLU A 80 -5.89 -6.69 26.25
C GLU A 80 -4.67 -5.97 25.70
N ARG A 81 -3.84 -5.40 26.58
CA ARG A 81 -2.56 -4.80 26.20
C ARG A 81 -1.65 -5.83 25.53
N ASP A 82 -1.54 -7.02 26.09
CA ASP A 82 -0.66 -8.07 25.56
C ASP A 82 -1.10 -8.54 24.16
N ILE A 83 -2.41 -8.67 23.92
CA ILE A 83 -2.95 -9.00 22.59
C ILE A 83 -2.59 -7.91 21.58
N ILE A 84 -2.85 -6.64 21.92
CA ILE A 84 -2.60 -5.53 21.01
C ILE A 84 -1.10 -5.37 20.75
N ASP A 85 -0.26 -5.52 21.76
CA ASP A 85 1.19 -5.46 21.59
C ASP A 85 1.68 -6.59 20.69
N HIS A 86 1.13 -7.80 20.82
CA HIS A 86 1.48 -8.90 19.93
C HIS A 86 1.07 -8.63 18.47
N LYS A 87 -0.14 -8.11 18.23
CA LYS A 87 -0.58 -7.70 16.88
C LYS A 87 0.34 -6.61 16.32
N ARG A 88 0.68 -5.62 17.14
CA ARG A 88 1.59 -4.52 16.79
C ARG A 88 2.97 -5.03 16.41
N LEU A 89 3.57 -5.91 17.22
CA LEU A 89 4.87 -6.51 16.92
C LEU A 89 4.88 -7.26 15.59
N ARG A 90 3.78 -7.94 15.23
CA ARG A 90 3.64 -8.57 13.91
C ARG A 90 3.67 -7.55 12.78
N VAL A 91 2.91 -6.46 12.91
CA VAL A 91 2.90 -5.36 11.93
C VAL A 91 4.30 -4.75 11.78
N LYS A 92 5.02 -4.54 12.89
CA LYS A 92 6.40 -4.03 12.87
C LYS A 92 7.39 -4.99 12.21
N ASN A 93 7.24 -6.29 12.46
CA ASN A 93 8.06 -7.31 11.81
C ASN A 93 7.88 -7.28 10.29
N THR A 94 6.63 -7.23 9.82
CA THR A 94 6.34 -7.12 8.38
C THR A 94 6.88 -5.81 7.78
N ALA A 95 6.77 -4.68 8.47
CA ALA A 95 7.39 -3.42 8.01
C ALA A 95 8.92 -3.55 7.88
N SER A 96 9.56 -4.22 8.85
CA SER A 96 11.00 -4.48 8.79
C SER A 96 11.38 -5.35 7.60
N GLU A 97 10.61 -6.41 7.31
CA GLU A 97 10.83 -7.26 6.14
C GLU A 97 10.73 -6.47 4.83
N ILE A 98 9.75 -5.57 4.71
CA ILE A 98 9.60 -4.68 3.55
C ILE A 98 10.81 -3.76 3.39
N ARG A 99 11.27 -3.14 4.48
CA ARG A 99 12.49 -2.30 4.47
C ARG A 99 13.73 -3.09 4.06
N THR A 100 13.87 -4.34 4.52
CA THR A 100 15.00 -5.19 4.09
C THR A 100 14.94 -5.51 2.60
N LYS A 101 13.75 -5.79 2.06
CA LYS A 101 13.57 -6.02 0.62
C LYS A 101 13.86 -4.76 -0.21
N SER A 102 13.48 -3.58 0.28
CA SER A 102 13.80 -2.29 -0.35
C SER A 102 15.31 -2.11 -0.52
N LEU A 103 16.08 -2.41 0.53
CA LEU A 103 17.55 -2.33 0.49
C LEU A 103 18.20 -3.32 -0.49
N GLU A 104 17.55 -4.47 -0.74
CA GLU A 104 18.03 -5.49 -1.69
C GLU A 104 17.62 -5.18 -3.14
N THR A 105 16.57 -4.38 -3.33
CA THR A 105 16.03 -4.06 -4.65
C THR A 105 16.91 -3.01 -5.34
N SER A 106 17.26 -3.27 -6.60
CA SER A 106 18.06 -2.33 -7.38
C SER A 106 17.21 -1.12 -7.78
N SER A 107 17.77 0.10 -7.60
CA SER A 107 17.01 1.31 -7.82
C SER A 107 16.39 1.40 -9.22
N SER A 108 15.06 1.50 -9.28
CA SER A 108 14.31 1.52 -10.53
C SER A 108 14.11 2.95 -11.04
N ILE A 109 13.79 3.10 -12.34
CA ILE A 109 13.41 4.41 -12.90
C ILE A 109 12.18 4.97 -12.18
N TRP A 110 11.26 4.10 -11.75
CA TRP A 110 10.04 4.48 -11.05
C TRP A 110 10.30 5.02 -9.65
N GLU A 111 11.28 4.47 -8.94
CA GLU A 111 11.73 5.02 -7.65
C GLU A 111 12.23 6.46 -7.84
N LYS A 112 13.07 6.71 -8.85
CA LYS A 112 13.57 8.07 -9.11
C LYS A 112 12.50 9.06 -9.56
N CYS A 113 11.49 8.60 -10.30
CA CYS A 113 10.47 9.48 -10.86
C CYS A 113 9.26 9.69 -9.96
N LEU A 114 8.89 8.69 -9.16
CA LEU A 114 7.66 8.68 -8.36
C LEU A 114 7.89 8.41 -6.88
N ASP A 115 9.13 8.15 -6.46
CA ASP A 115 9.48 7.73 -5.10
C ASP A 115 8.74 6.44 -4.68
N VAL A 116 8.50 5.57 -5.67
CA VAL A 116 7.72 4.34 -5.53
C VAL A 116 8.54 3.15 -6.02
N GLU A 117 8.76 2.21 -5.12
CA GLU A 117 9.26 0.88 -5.43
C GLU A 117 8.07 -0.02 -5.84
N VAL A 118 7.84 -0.13 -7.16
CA VAL A 118 6.68 -0.84 -7.72
C VAL A 118 6.60 -2.29 -7.25
N GLU A 119 7.75 -2.94 -7.02
CA GLU A 119 7.84 -4.32 -6.53
C GLU A 119 7.35 -4.49 -5.09
N LEU A 120 7.44 -3.43 -4.28
CA LEU A 120 7.03 -3.45 -2.88
C LEU A 120 5.58 -3.01 -2.65
N ILE A 121 4.93 -2.37 -3.62
CA ILE A 121 3.52 -1.95 -3.52
C ILE A 121 2.63 -3.07 -2.95
N PRO A 122 2.61 -4.32 -3.47
CA PRO A 122 1.72 -5.35 -2.92
C PRO A 122 2.02 -5.66 -1.44
N ASP A 123 3.29 -5.65 -1.03
CA ASP A 123 3.68 -5.90 0.35
C ASP A 123 3.29 -4.72 1.26
N ILE A 124 3.49 -3.48 0.82
CA ILE A 124 3.07 -2.26 1.54
C ILE A 124 1.54 -2.24 1.70
N LEU A 125 0.79 -2.61 0.67
CA LEU A 125 -0.67 -2.69 0.73
C LEU A 125 -1.14 -3.78 1.70
N ALA A 126 -0.51 -4.95 1.67
CA ALA A 126 -0.82 -6.04 2.60
C ALA A 126 -0.50 -5.64 4.05
N TRP A 127 0.61 -4.95 4.26
CA TRP A 127 0.98 -4.38 5.54
C TRP A 127 -0.06 -3.37 6.04
N TYR A 128 -0.46 -2.41 5.19
CA TYR A 128 -1.43 -1.38 5.55
C TYR A 128 -2.79 -1.96 5.91
N ALA A 129 -3.22 -3.01 5.20
CA ALA A 129 -4.45 -3.74 5.51
C ALA A 129 -4.43 -4.40 6.91
N GLY A 130 -3.25 -4.70 7.46
CA GLY A 130 -3.07 -5.18 8.84
C GLY A 130 -2.91 -4.05 9.86
N ALA A 131 -2.18 -2.98 9.51
CA ALA A 131 -1.88 -1.86 10.39
C ALA A 131 -3.10 -0.98 10.67
N GLN A 132 -3.86 -0.61 9.62
CA GLN A 132 -4.97 0.34 9.74
C GLN A 132 -6.09 -0.14 10.68
N PRO A 133 -6.55 -1.41 10.63
CA PRO A 133 -7.57 -1.89 11.56
C PRO A 133 -7.08 -1.88 13.01
N LEU A 134 -5.81 -2.19 13.25
CA LEU A 134 -5.21 -2.20 14.58
C LEU A 134 -5.14 -0.79 15.17
N GLU A 135 -4.72 0.20 14.38
CA GLU A 135 -4.73 1.59 14.80
C GLU A 135 -6.14 2.06 15.17
N LYS A 136 -7.14 1.74 14.32
CA LYS A 136 -8.55 2.05 14.59
C LYS A 136 -9.07 1.36 15.85
N GLU A 137 -8.70 0.11 16.10
CA GLU A 137 -9.04 -0.64 17.31
C GLU A 137 -8.52 0.09 18.56
N ILE A 138 -7.24 0.47 18.57
CA ILE A 138 -6.63 1.22 19.68
C ILE A 138 -7.32 2.57 19.89
N LEU A 139 -7.54 3.34 18.82
CA LEU A 139 -8.20 4.64 18.91
C LEU A 139 -9.64 4.52 19.42
N THR A 140 -10.34 3.45 19.05
CA THR A 140 -11.70 3.16 19.54
C THR A 140 -11.70 2.88 21.04
N ILE A 141 -10.72 2.09 21.53
CA ILE A 141 -10.56 1.81 22.96
C ILE A 141 -10.29 3.11 23.73
N ILE A 142 -9.36 3.93 23.24
CA ILE A 142 -9.05 5.24 23.83
C ILE A 142 -10.31 6.10 23.95
N GLU A 143 -11.10 6.20 22.87
CA GLU A 143 -12.30 7.02 22.85
C GLU A 143 -13.39 6.49 23.77
N LEU A 144 -13.58 5.17 23.81
CA LEU A 144 -14.54 4.53 24.70
C LEU A 144 -14.22 4.82 26.17
N GLU A 145 -12.94 4.69 26.54
CA GLU A 145 -12.48 4.91 27.91
C GLU A 145 -12.54 6.39 28.31
N LYS A 146 -12.20 7.31 27.39
CA LYS A 146 -12.41 8.75 27.59
C LYS A 146 -13.88 9.08 27.86
N ARG A 147 -14.79 8.52 27.06
CA ARG A 147 -16.23 8.72 27.22
C ARG A 147 -16.73 8.15 28.54
N HIS A 148 -16.23 6.98 28.94
CA HIS A 148 -16.58 6.37 30.22
C HIS A 148 -16.18 7.28 31.40
N ARG A 149 -14.92 7.76 31.43
CA ARG A 149 -14.44 8.67 32.48
C ARG A 149 -15.22 9.98 32.52
N TYR A 150 -15.53 10.54 31.34
CA TYR A 150 -16.35 11.75 31.26
C TYR A 150 -17.74 11.54 31.87
N ASN A 151 -18.40 10.41 31.58
CA ASN A 151 -19.72 10.10 32.13
C ASN A 151 -19.68 9.90 33.66
N ILE A 152 -18.65 9.25 34.20
CA ILE A 152 -18.45 9.12 35.65
C ILE A 152 -18.32 10.50 36.29
N GLU A 153 -17.49 11.38 35.73
CA GLU A 153 -17.26 12.71 36.26
C GLU A 153 -18.53 13.58 36.18
N LEU A 154 -19.31 13.45 35.11
CA LEU A 154 -20.60 14.12 34.97
C LEU A 154 -21.59 13.65 36.06
N GLY A 155 -21.67 12.34 36.30
CA GLY A 155 -22.50 11.75 37.36
C GLY A 155 -22.08 12.22 38.75
N ARG A 156 -20.77 12.26 39.02
CA ARG A 156 -20.22 12.76 40.29
C ARG A 156 -20.62 14.22 40.54
N ARG A 157 -20.53 15.08 39.51
CA ARG A 157 -20.92 16.50 39.61
C ARG A 157 -22.42 16.67 39.83
N ALA A 158 -23.23 15.85 39.17
CA ALA A 158 -24.68 15.87 39.36
C ALA A 158 -25.05 15.52 40.80
N MET A 159 -24.46 14.46 41.37
CA MET A 159 -24.69 14.06 42.78
C MET A 159 -24.34 15.20 43.76
N ILE A 160 -23.18 15.84 43.57
CA ILE A 160 -22.73 16.97 44.41
C ILE A 160 -23.70 18.16 44.29
N ALA A 161 -24.20 18.46 43.09
CA ALA A 161 -25.14 19.57 42.88
C ALA A 161 -26.53 19.30 43.48
N THR A 162 -26.94 18.03 43.59
CA THR A 162 -28.24 17.63 44.15
C THR A 162 -28.25 17.47 45.66
N GLY A 163 -27.11 17.62 46.34
CA GLY A 163 -27.04 17.60 47.81
C GLY A 163 -27.46 16.27 48.45
N VAL A 164 -27.13 15.14 47.79
CA VAL A 164 -27.14 13.80 48.40
C VAL A 164 -25.72 13.42 48.76
#